data_AF-A0A409YK86-F1
#
_entry.id   AF-A0A409YK86-F1
#
_cell.length_a   1.000
_cell.length_b   1.000
_cell.length_c   1.000
_cell.angle_alpha   90.00
_cell.angle_beta   90.00
_cell.angle_gamma   90.00
#
_symmetry.space_group_name_H-M   'P 1'
#
loop_
_entity.id
_entity.type
_entity.pdbx_description
1 polymer ?
#
loop_
_entity_poly.entity_id
_entity_poly.type
_entity_poly.pdbx_seq_one_letter_code
_entity_poly.pdbx_strand_id
1 'polypeptide(L)'
;MLLASLSNEILLEISSNTFSLPTRSWFPHANDPELSHESVAKAVSQLPRLEHLAIDLVFLQSSTALAHFKNLSSIEAGAQVPVRLRHIAALAVTVSTVDAFTRVIIQSPKLRDFGFVLGDSKTDYGLAYIFQQCNKCGIRLPLDRVRLRKCILSPDILPHLSRLSTIEILESPSFLMETKEGRQSLEEFWRLVTQHQLRLQRIAVDIVPHSLVDYLKSYEGLESFKLCSSNDPGINQSIFDYIEATAAQFYDEALDNHYSTLQLLDLNLAFEDKWCFRRTYTSTIAKCKSLKFLGLGLGFGQLGGPTTPKDPLEEDQPNIVRDLHPPLSR
;
A
#
# COMPACT_ATOMS: atom_id res chain seq x y z
N MET A 1 15.93 0.25 43.11
CA MET A 1 16.58 1.46 42.54
C MET A 1 17.25 1.13 41.20
N LEU A 2 16.56 0.38 40.33
CA LEU A 2 17.03 -0.10 39.01
C LEU A 2 15.92 0.05 37.94
N LEU A 3 14.93 0.91 38.20
CA LEU A 3 13.81 1.22 37.31
C LEU A 3 13.88 2.66 36.76
N ALA A 4 14.97 3.38 37.01
CA ALA A 4 15.09 4.81 36.71
C ALA A 4 15.95 5.14 35.48
N SER A 5 16.47 4.16 34.72
CA SER A 5 17.25 4.44 33.50
C SER A 5 16.86 3.61 32.27
N LEU A 6 15.70 2.95 32.28
CA LEU A 6 15.11 2.43 31.04
C LEU A 6 14.23 3.52 30.43
N SER A 7 14.85 4.60 29.94
CA SER A 7 14.19 5.48 28.96
C SER A 7 14.26 4.81 27.59
N ASN A 8 13.69 3.62 27.47
CA ASN A 8 13.26 3.13 26.17
C ASN A 8 12.00 3.93 25.90
N GLU A 9 12.11 4.91 25.00
CA GLU A 9 10.99 5.72 24.56
C GLU A 9 9.92 4.80 23.93
N ILE A 10 9.02 4.27 24.75
CA ILE A 10 7.70 3.85 24.30
C ILE A 10 7.00 5.15 23.94
N LEU A 11 7.21 5.61 22.71
CA LEU A 11 6.50 6.75 22.18
C LEU A 11 5.04 6.34 22.04
N LEU A 12 4.20 6.98 22.86
CA LEU A 12 2.77 7.08 22.59
C LEU A 12 2.59 8.08 21.45
N GLU A 13 2.98 7.70 20.23
CA GLU A 13 2.66 8.48 19.05
C GLU A 13 1.17 8.33 18.73
N ILE A 14 0.43 9.40 19.04
CA ILE A 14 -0.91 9.60 18.52
C ILE A 14 -0.72 10.22 17.13
N SER A 15 -0.66 9.37 16.09
CA SER A 15 -0.59 9.89 14.71
C SER A 15 -1.92 10.57 14.35
N SER A 16 -1.83 11.82 13.85
CA SER A 16 -2.95 12.75 13.71
C SER A 16 -3.81 12.54 12.46
N ASN A 17 -3.90 11.31 11.93
CA ASN A 17 -4.80 11.01 10.80
C ASN A 17 -5.96 10.12 11.27
N THR A 18 -7.08 10.79 11.55
CA THR A 18 -8.48 10.30 11.60
C THR A 18 -8.72 8.88 12.16
N PHE A 19 -9.25 8.82 13.40
CA PHE A 19 -9.89 7.65 14.04
C PHE A 19 -9.02 6.45 14.44
N SER A 20 -7.72 6.62 14.66
CA SER A 20 -6.90 5.53 15.21
C SER A 20 -7.15 5.34 16.71
N LEU A 21 -7.52 4.12 17.10
CA LEU A 21 -7.36 3.64 18.47
C LEU A 21 -5.90 3.83 18.91
N PRO A 22 -5.61 3.95 20.22
CA PRO A 22 -4.26 4.22 20.69
C PRO A 22 -3.30 3.07 20.32
N THR A 23 -2.62 3.20 19.18
CA THR A 23 -1.56 2.29 18.75
C THR A 23 -0.39 2.40 19.72
N ARG A 24 0.17 1.26 20.11
CA ARG A 24 1.40 1.20 20.90
C ARG A 24 2.54 0.83 19.97
N SER A 25 3.47 1.75 19.80
CA SER A 25 4.63 1.55 18.96
C SER A 25 5.84 1.18 19.80
N TRP A 26 6.58 0.16 19.38
CA TRP A 26 7.81 -0.29 20.00
C TRP A 26 8.93 -0.36 18.96
N PHE A 27 9.97 0.43 19.17
CA PHE A 27 11.15 0.50 18.32
C PHE A 27 12.37 0.05 19.13
N PRO A 28 12.73 -1.25 19.12
CA PRO A 28 13.97 -1.72 19.74
C PRO A 28 15.18 -0.98 19.18
N HIS A 29 16.19 -0.70 20.01
CA HIS A 29 17.45 -0.12 19.56
C HIS A 29 18.55 -1.17 19.38
N ALA A 30 19.50 -0.90 18.47
CA ALA A 30 20.62 -1.80 18.19
C ALA A 30 21.46 -2.15 19.43
N ASN A 31 21.51 -1.24 20.41
CA ASN A 31 22.30 -1.38 21.63
C ASN A 31 21.50 -1.94 22.81
N ASP A 32 20.21 -2.24 22.62
CA ASP A 32 19.38 -2.81 23.66
C ASP A 32 19.77 -4.28 23.89
N PRO A 33 20.09 -4.70 25.13
CA PRO A 33 20.35 -6.10 25.41
C PRO A 33 19.05 -6.91 25.31
N GLU A 34 19.15 -8.21 24.98
CA GLU A 34 18.00 -9.11 24.87
C GLU A 34 17.05 -9.06 26.08
N LEU A 35 17.61 -8.96 27.30
CA LEU A 35 16.82 -8.85 28.54
C LEU A 35 15.96 -7.59 28.60
N SER A 36 16.39 -6.49 27.98
CA SER A 36 15.59 -5.28 27.86
C SER A 36 14.38 -5.51 26.94
N HIS A 37 14.56 -6.20 25.81
CA HIS A 37 13.46 -6.56 24.91
C HIS A 37 12.39 -7.39 25.63
N GLU A 38 12.81 -8.40 26.40
CA GLU A 38 11.90 -9.22 27.21
C GLU A 38 11.12 -8.39 28.23
N SER A 39 11.83 -7.51 28.93
CA SER A 39 11.23 -6.68 29.99
C SER A 39 10.20 -5.72 29.41
N VAL A 40 10.52 -5.08 28.27
CA VAL A 40 9.59 -4.19 27.55
C VAL A 40 8.39 -4.97 27.03
N ALA A 41 8.59 -6.09 26.33
CA ALA A 41 7.49 -6.86 25.77
C ALA A 41 6.56 -7.42 26.85
N LYS A 42 7.11 -7.88 27.99
CA LYS A 42 6.33 -8.31 29.15
C LYS A 42 5.54 -7.15 29.77
N ALA A 43 6.12 -5.96 29.89
CA ALA A 43 5.42 -4.80 30.43
C ALA A 43 4.30 -4.32 29.49
N VAL A 44 4.57 -4.24 28.19
CA VAL A 44 3.61 -3.76 27.18
C VAL A 44 2.45 -4.75 27.02
N SER A 45 2.72 -6.06 26.97
CA SER A 45 1.68 -7.10 26.86
C SER A 45 0.73 -7.17 28.05
N GLN A 46 1.13 -6.64 29.22
CA GLN A 46 0.28 -6.55 30.41
C GLN A 46 -0.65 -5.33 30.40
N LEU A 47 -0.52 -4.42 29.44
CA LEU A 47 -1.39 -3.26 29.36
C LEU A 47 -2.84 -3.70 29.10
N PRO A 48 -3.81 -3.25 29.93
CA PRO A 48 -5.20 -3.56 29.69
C PRO A 48 -5.62 -2.94 28.35
N ARG A 49 -6.22 -3.75 27.47
CA ARG A 49 -6.68 -3.37 26.11
C ARG A 49 -5.57 -3.15 25.08
N LEU A 50 -4.42 -3.82 25.21
CA LEU A 50 -3.47 -3.87 24.11
C LEU A 50 -4.08 -4.66 22.93
N GLU A 51 -4.61 -3.92 21.96
CA GLU A 51 -5.21 -4.48 20.74
C GLU A 51 -4.41 -4.12 19.48
N HIS A 52 -3.62 -3.04 19.54
CA HIS A 52 -2.86 -2.47 18.44
C HIS A 52 -1.37 -2.42 18.80
N LEU A 53 -0.56 -3.13 18.03
CA LEU A 53 0.89 -3.16 18.20
C LEU A 53 1.57 -2.75 16.89
N ALA A 54 2.42 -1.73 16.93
CA ALA A 54 3.39 -1.45 15.89
C ALA A 54 4.78 -1.81 16.41
N ILE A 55 5.58 -2.55 15.64
CA ILE A 55 6.90 -3.00 16.07
C ILE A 55 7.93 -2.91 14.94
N ASP A 56 9.13 -2.43 15.26
CA ASP A 56 10.30 -2.58 14.39
C ASP A 56 11.06 -3.87 14.71
N LEU A 57 11.23 -4.72 13.70
CA LEU A 57 11.89 -6.02 13.80
C LEU A 57 13.40 -5.96 13.55
N VAL A 58 13.95 -4.86 13.02
CA VAL A 58 15.36 -4.77 12.60
C VAL A 58 16.33 -5.01 13.76
N PHE A 59 16.05 -4.40 14.90
CA PHE A 59 16.92 -4.47 16.08
C PHE A 59 16.43 -5.47 17.14
N LEU A 60 15.39 -6.24 16.83
CA LEU A 60 14.85 -7.19 17.78
C LEU A 60 15.71 -8.46 17.84
N GLN A 61 16.60 -8.51 18.83
CA GLN A 61 17.49 -9.64 19.07
C GLN A 61 16.78 -10.82 19.77
N SER A 62 15.82 -10.54 20.67
CA SER A 62 15.12 -11.58 21.41
C SER A 62 13.87 -12.05 20.65
N SER A 63 13.94 -13.25 20.08
CA SER A 63 12.78 -13.91 19.47
C SER A 63 11.71 -14.32 20.49
N THR A 64 12.08 -14.49 21.77
CA THR A 64 11.12 -14.84 22.83
C THR A 64 10.27 -13.65 23.28
N ALA A 65 10.73 -12.41 23.04
CA ALA A 65 10.02 -11.22 23.48
C ALA A 65 8.66 -11.08 22.77
N LEU A 66 8.57 -11.49 21.51
CA LEU A 66 7.31 -11.46 20.77
C LEU A 66 6.26 -12.42 21.32
N ALA A 67 6.64 -13.50 22.00
CA ALA A 67 5.71 -14.49 22.52
C ALA A 67 4.76 -13.95 23.60
N HIS A 68 5.03 -12.76 24.15
CA HIS A 68 4.14 -12.10 25.11
C HIS A 68 2.90 -11.47 24.44
N PHE A 69 2.95 -11.17 23.13
CA PHE A 69 1.85 -10.53 22.41
C PHE A 69 0.90 -11.56 21.81
N LYS A 70 -0.40 -11.42 22.13
CA LYS A 70 -1.47 -12.33 21.70
C LYS A 70 -2.80 -11.60 21.67
N ASN A 71 -3.79 -12.17 20.98
CA ASN A 71 -5.15 -11.62 20.88
C ASN A 71 -5.20 -10.18 20.32
N LEU A 72 -4.26 -9.80 19.44
CA LEU A 72 -4.26 -8.49 18.81
C LEU A 72 -5.39 -8.37 17.77
N SER A 73 -5.92 -7.16 17.61
CA SER A 73 -6.85 -6.80 16.53
C SER A 73 -6.13 -6.09 15.38
N SER A 74 -4.97 -5.50 15.66
CA SER A 74 -4.13 -4.79 14.69
C SER A 74 -2.66 -5.03 15.00
N ILE A 75 -1.89 -5.28 13.94
CA ILE A 75 -0.44 -5.41 14.04
C ILE A 75 0.21 -4.74 12.84
N GLU A 76 1.28 -4.01 13.09
CA GLU A 76 2.14 -3.44 12.07
C GLU A 76 3.58 -3.81 12.40
N ALA A 77 4.29 -4.42 11.45
CA ALA A 77 5.71 -4.73 11.62
C ALA A 77 6.55 -4.12 10.52
N GLY A 78 7.63 -3.46 10.92
CA GLY A 78 8.62 -2.89 10.02
C GLY A 78 9.95 -3.61 10.10
N ALA A 79 10.64 -3.68 8.96
CA ALA A 79 12.02 -4.14 8.86
C ALA A 79 12.91 -3.05 8.21
N GLN A 80 12.55 -1.78 8.38
CA GLN A 80 13.24 -0.67 7.70
C GLN A 80 14.54 -0.32 8.41
N VAL A 81 15.66 -0.59 7.76
CA VAL A 81 16.97 -0.11 8.22
C VAL A 81 17.05 1.39 7.98
N PRO A 82 17.33 2.22 9.00
CA PRO A 82 17.53 3.65 8.82
C PRO A 82 18.58 3.92 7.74
N VAL A 83 18.36 4.94 6.89
CA VAL A 83 19.27 5.25 5.76
C VAL A 83 20.73 5.34 6.19
N ARG A 84 20.98 5.92 7.37
CA ARG A 84 22.34 6.06 7.94
C ARG A 84 23.02 4.73 8.25
N LEU A 85 22.26 3.65 8.46
CA LEU A 85 22.74 2.33 8.87
C LEU A 85 22.68 1.29 7.74
N ARG A 86 22.21 1.66 6.54
CA ARG A 86 22.11 0.72 5.39
C ARG A 86 23.44 0.10 4.96
N HIS A 87 24.56 0.75 5.28
CA HIS A 87 25.90 0.23 5.01
C HIS A 87 26.27 -0.97 5.91
N ILE A 88 25.53 -1.19 6.99
CA ILE A 88 25.76 -2.31 7.91
C ILE A 88 24.96 -3.51 7.41
N ALA A 89 25.58 -4.30 6.53
CA ALA A 89 25.00 -5.51 5.94
C ALA A 89 24.47 -6.54 6.96
N ALA A 90 24.85 -6.43 8.23
CA ALA A 90 24.42 -7.30 9.31
C ALA A 90 23.01 -6.97 9.88
N LEU A 91 22.41 -5.84 9.50
CA LEU A 91 21.07 -5.45 9.96
C LEU A 91 19.99 -6.05 9.06
N ALA A 92 19.81 -7.37 9.17
CA ALA A 92 18.72 -8.09 8.52
C ALA A 92 17.83 -8.77 9.57
N VAL A 93 16.53 -8.78 9.32
CA VAL A 93 15.59 -9.53 10.17
C VAL A 93 15.92 -11.01 10.06
N THR A 94 16.21 -11.64 11.19
CA THR A 94 16.58 -13.07 11.21
C THR A 94 15.34 -13.93 10.96
N VAL A 95 15.55 -15.16 10.46
CA VAL A 95 14.48 -16.17 10.33
C VAL A 95 13.79 -16.40 11.68
N SER A 96 14.54 -16.42 12.78
CA SER A 96 13.98 -16.60 14.13
C SER A 96 13.05 -15.46 14.56
N THR A 97 13.34 -14.23 14.12
CA THR A 97 12.50 -13.05 14.35
C THR A 97 11.21 -13.14 13.53
N VAL A 98 11.30 -13.56 12.26
CA VAL A 98 10.11 -13.80 11.41
C VAL A 98 9.25 -14.93 11.97
N ASP A 99 9.85 -16.02 12.44
CA ASP A 99 9.14 -17.12 13.10
C ASP A 99 8.38 -16.65 14.35
N ALA A 100 9.05 -15.87 15.18
CA ALA A 100 8.46 -15.31 16.38
C ALA A 100 7.29 -14.36 16.05
N PHE A 101 7.45 -13.50 15.05
CA PHE A 101 6.38 -12.63 14.56
C PHE A 101 5.20 -13.43 14.00
N THR A 102 5.48 -14.48 13.24
CA THR A 102 4.46 -15.39 12.70
C THR A 102 3.65 -16.04 13.83
N ARG A 103 4.29 -16.43 14.94
CA ARG A 103 3.60 -16.96 16.13
C ARG A 103 2.64 -15.93 16.74
N VAL A 104 3.00 -14.65 16.79
CA VAL A 104 2.10 -13.57 17.28
C VAL A 104 0.83 -13.49 16.45
N ILE A 105 0.96 -13.59 15.12
CA ILE A 105 -0.17 -13.56 14.19
C ILE A 105 -1.07 -14.78 14.40
N ILE A 106 -0.49 -15.99 14.50
CA ILE A 106 -1.23 -17.23 14.77
C ILE A 106 -1.97 -17.15 16.12
N GLN A 107 -1.37 -16.53 17.13
CA GLN A 107 -1.97 -16.31 18.45
C GLN A 107 -2.98 -15.13 18.49
N SER A 108 -3.23 -14.49 17.35
CA SER A 108 -4.15 -13.37 17.21
C SER A 108 -5.22 -13.66 16.16
N PRO A 109 -6.10 -14.67 16.36
CA PRO A 109 -7.07 -15.10 15.34
C PRO A 109 -8.16 -14.06 15.03
N LYS A 110 -8.26 -12.99 15.83
CA LYS A 110 -9.17 -11.86 15.63
C LYS A 110 -8.51 -10.66 14.92
N LEU A 111 -7.31 -10.83 14.40
CA LEU A 111 -6.57 -9.79 13.70
C LEU A 111 -7.34 -9.31 12.47
N ARG A 112 -7.55 -7.99 12.38
CA ARG A 112 -8.32 -7.30 11.33
C ARG A 112 -7.46 -6.33 10.52
N ASP A 113 -6.48 -5.69 11.15
CA ASP A 113 -5.55 -4.76 10.49
C ASP A 113 -4.15 -5.37 10.51
N PHE A 114 -3.58 -5.58 9.32
CA PHE A 114 -2.25 -6.13 9.15
C PHE A 114 -1.39 -5.18 8.32
N GLY A 115 -0.31 -4.69 8.94
CA GLY A 115 0.73 -3.88 8.32
C GLY A 115 2.05 -4.64 8.26
N PHE A 116 2.72 -4.63 7.12
CA PHE A 116 4.05 -5.19 6.97
C PHE A 116 4.91 -4.37 6.04
N VAL A 117 6.11 -4.00 6.51
CA VAL A 117 7.11 -3.28 5.73
C VAL A 117 8.36 -4.12 5.65
N LEU A 118 8.67 -4.64 4.47
CA LEU A 118 9.90 -5.40 4.25
C LEU A 118 11.10 -4.44 4.18
N GLY A 119 12.24 -4.88 4.72
CA GLY A 119 13.50 -4.16 4.61
C GLY A 119 14.10 -4.27 3.22
N ASP A 120 15.16 -3.51 2.96
CA ASP A 120 15.88 -3.51 1.67
C ASP A 120 16.67 -4.82 1.41
N SER A 121 16.46 -5.86 2.23
CA SER A 121 17.10 -7.16 2.08
C SER A 121 16.48 -7.95 0.91
N LYS A 122 17.32 -8.49 0.04
CA LYS A 122 16.91 -9.32 -1.12
C LYS A 122 16.19 -10.64 -0.76
N THR A 123 16.07 -10.96 0.52
CA THR A 123 15.43 -12.20 1.00
C THR A 123 13.93 -11.96 1.22
N ASP A 124 13.16 -12.20 0.17
CA ASP A 124 11.71 -11.95 0.04
C ASP A 124 10.81 -12.96 0.80
N TYR A 125 11.36 -13.75 1.72
CA TYR A 125 10.57 -14.86 2.30
C TYR A 125 9.58 -14.44 3.37
N GLY A 126 9.65 -13.21 3.89
CA GLY A 126 8.89 -12.81 5.09
C GLY A 126 7.37 -12.98 4.96
N LEU A 127 6.76 -12.31 3.98
CA LEU A 127 5.29 -12.26 3.85
C LEU A 127 4.70 -13.62 3.46
N ALA A 128 5.26 -14.25 2.43
CA ALA A 128 4.83 -15.56 1.97
C ALA A 128 4.94 -16.60 3.09
N TYR A 129 6.06 -16.63 3.81
CA TYR A 129 6.27 -17.53 4.93
C TYR A 129 5.22 -17.35 6.03
N ILE A 130 4.96 -16.11 6.46
CA ILE A 130 3.97 -15.80 7.50
C ILE A 130 2.60 -16.43 7.17
N PHE A 131 2.08 -16.17 5.96
CA PHE A 131 0.76 -16.67 5.57
C PHE A 131 0.75 -18.16 5.27
N GLN A 132 1.84 -18.72 4.74
CA GLN A 132 1.99 -20.16 4.59
C GLN A 132 1.90 -20.88 5.94
N GLN A 133 2.53 -20.34 6.99
CA GLN A 133 2.43 -20.91 8.34
C GLN A 133 1.04 -20.74 8.94
N CYS A 134 0.40 -19.58 8.74
CA CYS A 134 -1.00 -19.41 9.16
C CYS A 134 -1.92 -20.45 8.50
N ASN A 135 -1.73 -20.69 7.20
CA ASN A 135 -2.44 -21.72 6.43
C ASN A 135 -2.19 -23.13 6.98
N LYS A 136 -0.92 -23.48 7.27
CA LYS A 136 -0.54 -24.78 7.86
C LYS A 136 -1.17 -24.99 9.24
N CYS A 137 -1.29 -23.93 10.04
CA CYS A 137 -1.94 -23.99 11.36
C CYS A 137 -3.48 -23.96 11.29
N GLY A 138 -4.08 -23.94 10.09
CA GLY A 138 -5.52 -23.87 9.91
C GLY A 138 -6.14 -22.54 10.34
N ILE A 139 -5.33 -21.48 10.49
CA ILE A 139 -5.80 -20.16 10.87
C ILE A 139 -6.32 -19.43 9.64
N ARG A 140 -7.48 -18.77 9.78
CA ARG A 140 -8.06 -17.86 8.80
C ARG A 140 -8.29 -16.54 9.50
N LEU A 141 -7.54 -15.52 9.08
CA LEU A 141 -7.60 -14.22 9.71
C LEU A 141 -8.74 -13.42 9.07
N PRO A 142 -9.57 -12.71 9.85
CA PRO A 142 -10.62 -11.86 9.31
C PRO A 142 -10.06 -10.48 8.94
N LEU A 143 -9.08 -10.42 8.03
CA LEU A 143 -8.42 -9.15 7.69
C LEU A 143 -9.41 -8.24 6.96
N ASP A 144 -9.69 -7.09 7.57
CA ASP A 144 -10.51 -6.01 7.02
C ASP A 144 -9.62 -4.96 6.32
N ARG A 145 -8.35 -4.82 6.77
CA ARG A 145 -7.35 -3.89 6.23
C ARG A 145 -5.96 -4.55 6.13
N VAL A 146 -5.32 -4.36 4.98
CA VAL A 146 -3.95 -4.81 4.71
C VAL A 146 -3.11 -3.64 4.19
N ARG A 147 -1.93 -3.42 4.79
CA ARG A 147 -0.97 -2.38 4.42
C ARG A 147 0.39 -3.02 4.20
N LEU A 148 0.85 -3.05 2.97
CA LEU A 148 2.09 -3.68 2.56
C LEU A 148 3.01 -2.63 1.97
N ARG A 149 4.25 -2.61 2.44
CA ARG A 149 5.29 -1.75 1.88
C ARG A 149 6.54 -2.53 1.55
N LYS A 150 7.11 -2.32 0.37
CA LYS A 150 8.30 -3.05 -0.10
C LYS A 150 8.14 -4.58 -0.12
N CYS A 151 6.91 -5.08 -0.19
CA CYS A 151 6.62 -6.51 -0.11
C CYS A 151 6.22 -7.07 -1.46
N ILE A 152 6.52 -8.36 -1.68
CA ILE A 152 5.92 -9.15 -2.76
C ILE A 152 4.65 -9.80 -2.24
N LEU A 153 3.57 -9.65 -3.01
CA LEU A 153 2.30 -10.30 -2.71
C LEU A 153 2.43 -11.81 -2.92
N SER A 154 2.03 -12.58 -1.90
CA SER A 154 1.91 -14.02 -2.01
C SER A 154 0.45 -14.43 -2.15
N PRO A 155 0.11 -15.39 -3.04
CA PRO A 155 -1.21 -16.01 -3.06
C PRO A 155 -1.65 -16.61 -1.72
N ASP A 156 -0.70 -16.96 -0.84
CA ASP A 156 -0.98 -17.50 0.50
C ASP A 156 -1.82 -16.56 1.37
N ILE A 157 -1.84 -15.25 1.08
CA ILE A 157 -2.65 -14.27 1.81
C ILE A 157 -4.15 -14.39 1.51
N LEU A 158 -4.53 -14.89 0.32
CA LEU A 158 -5.92 -14.85 -0.18
C LEU A 158 -6.96 -15.45 0.77
N PRO A 159 -6.73 -16.61 1.42
CA PRO A 159 -7.68 -17.17 2.38
C PRO A 159 -7.97 -16.26 3.59
N HIS A 160 -7.11 -15.26 3.83
CA HIS A 160 -7.22 -14.29 4.91
C HIS A 160 -7.95 -13.00 4.48
N LEU A 161 -8.26 -12.84 3.19
CA LEU A 161 -8.82 -11.59 2.63
C LEU A 161 -10.33 -11.60 2.45
N SER A 162 -11.05 -12.61 2.96
CA SER A 162 -12.50 -12.77 2.78
C SER A 162 -13.35 -11.58 3.25
N ARG A 163 -12.82 -10.72 4.12
CA ARG A 163 -13.47 -9.51 4.64
C ARG A 163 -12.76 -8.22 4.24
N LEU A 164 -11.76 -8.32 3.37
CA LEU A 164 -10.88 -7.21 3.05
C LEU A 164 -11.69 -6.09 2.40
N SER A 165 -11.58 -4.90 2.98
CA SER A 165 -12.22 -3.67 2.48
C SER A 165 -11.19 -2.63 2.07
N THR A 166 -10.00 -2.66 2.68
CA THR A 166 -8.93 -1.70 2.45
C THR A 166 -7.63 -2.42 2.14
N ILE A 167 -7.00 -2.07 1.03
CA ILE A 167 -5.66 -2.53 0.69
C ILE A 167 -4.75 -1.35 0.34
N GLU A 168 -3.54 -1.37 0.89
CA GLU A 168 -2.47 -0.43 0.55
C GLU A 168 -1.24 -1.25 0.16
N ILE A 169 -0.74 -1.09 -1.07
CA ILE A 169 0.49 -1.71 -1.57
C ILE A 169 1.37 -0.58 -2.10
N LEU A 170 2.35 -0.17 -1.31
CA LEU A 170 3.17 1.02 -1.60
C LEU A 170 4.65 0.66 -1.55
N GLU A 171 5.49 1.51 -2.15
CA GLU A 171 6.94 1.28 -2.19
C GLU A 171 7.30 -0.12 -2.73
N SER A 172 6.54 -0.61 -3.71
CA SER A 172 6.73 -1.91 -4.36
C SER A 172 8.19 -2.04 -4.83
N PRO A 173 8.88 -3.15 -4.53
CA PRO A 173 10.29 -3.29 -4.89
C PRO A 173 10.53 -3.14 -6.39
N SER A 174 11.56 -2.38 -6.80
CA SER A 174 11.82 -2.08 -8.23
C SER A 174 11.90 -3.33 -9.09
N PHE A 175 12.49 -4.41 -8.56
CA PHE A 175 12.66 -5.68 -9.25
C PHE A 175 11.33 -6.39 -9.57
N LEU A 176 10.23 -6.07 -8.86
CA LEU A 176 8.90 -6.56 -9.24
C LEU A 176 8.53 -6.10 -10.66
N MET A 177 8.90 -4.88 -11.01
CA MET A 177 8.58 -4.31 -12.31
C MET A 177 9.68 -4.54 -13.34
N GLU A 178 10.92 -4.72 -12.93
CA GLU A 178 12.02 -5.04 -13.85
C GLU A 178 11.89 -6.48 -14.40
N THR A 179 11.46 -7.43 -13.57
CA THR A 179 11.35 -8.85 -13.94
C THR A 179 10.00 -9.21 -14.52
N LYS A 180 9.96 -10.19 -15.43
CA LYS A 180 8.70 -10.70 -15.98
C LYS A 180 7.88 -11.40 -14.90
N GLU A 181 8.56 -12.13 -14.03
CA GLU A 181 7.99 -12.93 -12.94
C GLU A 181 7.32 -12.02 -11.89
N GLY A 182 7.96 -10.91 -11.52
CA GLY A 182 7.38 -9.94 -10.58
C GLY A 182 6.10 -9.30 -11.14
N ARG A 183 6.12 -8.87 -12.41
CA ARG A 183 4.94 -8.33 -13.10
C ARG A 183 3.82 -9.37 -13.15
N GLN A 184 4.15 -10.61 -13.51
CA GLN A 184 3.17 -11.70 -13.55
C GLN A 184 2.59 -12.02 -12.17
N SER A 185 3.38 -11.97 -11.10
CA SER A 185 2.90 -12.18 -9.74
C SER A 185 1.90 -11.11 -9.31
N LEU A 186 2.20 -9.83 -9.59
CA LEU A 186 1.29 -8.72 -9.31
C LEU A 186 0.00 -8.83 -10.13
N GLU A 187 0.11 -9.18 -11.42
CA GLU A 187 -1.04 -9.42 -12.28
C GLU A 187 -1.92 -10.57 -11.78
N GLU A 188 -1.29 -11.68 -11.38
CA GLU A 188 -1.99 -12.86 -10.87
C GLU A 188 -2.69 -12.58 -9.55
N PHE A 189 -2.08 -11.79 -8.65
CA PHE A 189 -2.73 -11.39 -7.41
C PHE A 189 -4.09 -10.73 -7.67
N TRP A 190 -4.15 -9.74 -8.56
CA TRP A 190 -5.40 -9.04 -8.85
C TRP A 190 -6.43 -9.92 -9.56
N ARG A 191 -6.00 -10.82 -10.46
CA ARG A 191 -6.91 -11.83 -11.03
C ARG A 191 -7.52 -12.71 -9.95
N LEU A 192 -6.73 -13.14 -8.97
CA LEU A 192 -7.21 -13.95 -7.86
C LEU A 192 -8.15 -13.14 -6.95
N VAL A 193 -7.89 -11.86 -6.71
CA VAL A 193 -8.82 -10.95 -6.00
C VAL A 193 -10.17 -10.90 -6.72
N THR A 194 -10.17 -10.73 -8.06
CA THR A 194 -11.38 -10.77 -8.90
C THR A 194 -12.09 -12.12 -8.80
N GLN A 195 -11.35 -13.23 -8.91
CA GLN A 195 -11.91 -14.59 -8.85
C GLN A 195 -12.60 -14.87 -7.51
N HIS A 196 -12.04 -14.34 -6.41
CA HIS A 196 -12.63 -14.46 -5.06
C HIS A 196 -13.76 -13.45 -4.81
N GLN A 197 -14.11 -12.63 -5.82
CA GLN A 197 -15.20 -11.64 -5.76
C GLN A 197 -15.06 -10.68 -4.58
N LEU A 198 -13.82 -10.35 -4.21
CA LEU A 198 -13.57 -9.35 -3.19
C LEU A 198 -14.08 -7.99 -3.67
N ARG A 199 -14.66 -7.20 -2.77
CA ARG A 199 -15.20 -5.86 -3.07
C ARG A 199 -14.52 -4.83 -2.20
N LEU A 200 -13.32 -4.46 -2.61
CA LEU A 200 -12.51 -3.46 -1.92
C LEU A 200 -13.18 -2.08 -2.03
N GLN A 201 -13.24 -1.37 -0.91
CA GLN A 201 -13.75 0.00 -0.84
C GLN A 201 -12.62 1.02 -0.95
N ARG A 202 -11.41 0.66 -0.51
CA ARG A 202 -10.27 1.56 -0.44
C ARG A 202 -9.04 0.87 -1.01
N ILE A 203 -8.48 1.44 -2.07
CA ILE A 203 -7.27 0.94 -2.72
C ILE A 203 -6.25 2.08 -2.76
N ALA A 204 -5.05 1.81 -2.24
CA ALA A 204 -3.88 2.64 -2.47
C ALA A 204 -2.77 1.78 -3.06
N VAL A 205 -2.27 2.16 -4.24
CA VAL A 205 -1.20 1.44 -4.93
C VAL A 205 -0.16 2.43 -5.44
N ASP A 206 1.05 1.95 -5.68
CA ASP A 206 2.07 2.70 -6.42
C ASP A 206 2.27 2.22 -7.86
N ILE A 207 1.70 1.07 -8.20
CA ILE A 207 1.72 0.47 -9.54
C ILE A 207 0.31 0.03 -9.90
N VAL A 208 -0.13 0.33 -11.12
CA VAL A 208 -1.41 -0.13 -11.67
C VAL A 208 -1.19 -1.15 -12.79
N PRO A 209 -1.30 -2.46 -12.50
CA PRO A 209 -1.29 -3.51 -13.52
C PRO A 209 -2.63 -3.54 -14.30
N HIS A 210 -2.66 -4.22 -15.44
CA HIS A 210 -3.87 -4.35 -16.26
C HIS A 210 -4.99 -5.06 -15.50
N SER A 211 -4.67 -6.16 -14.82
CA SER A 211 -5.62 -6.90 -13.98
C SER A 211 -6.21 -6.09 -12.82
N LEU A 212 -5.55 -5.04 -12.33
CA LEU A 212 -6.16 -4.14 -11.35
C LEU A 212 -7.26 -3.31 -12.02
N VAL A 213 -7.04 -2.81 -13.23
CA VAL A 213 -8.09 -2.10 -13.98
C VAL A 213 -9.24 -3.05 -14.32
N ASP A 214 -8.96 -4.27 -14.77
CA ASP A 214 -9.99 -5.29 -15.01
C ASP A 214 -10.77 -5.61 -13.72
N TYR A 215 -10.08 -5.70 -12.59
CA TYR A 215 -10.72 -5.87 -11.28
C TYR A 215 -11.65 -4.69 -10.98
N LEU A 216 -11.22 -3.44 -11.15
CA LEU A 216 -12.06 -2.26 -10.94
C LEU A 216 -13.29 -2.23 -11.88
N LYS A 217 -13.13 -2.70 -13.12
CA LYS A 217 -14.24 -2.88 -14.08
C LYS A 217 -15.23 -3.98 -13.68
N SER A 218 -14.86 -4.88 -12.77
CA SER A 218 -15.67 -6.06 -12.42
C SER A 218 -16.71 -5.83 -11.32
N TYR A 219 -16.64 -4.71 -10.58
CA TYR A 219 -17.55 -4.43 -9.47
C TYR A 219 -17.87 -2.95 -9.33
N GLU A 220 -18.80 -2.63 -8.42
CA GLU A 220 -19.16 -1.27 -8.02
C GLU A 220 -18.95 -1.11 -6.50
N GLY A 221 -18.75 0.12 -6.03
CA GLY A 221 -18.63 0.42 -4.60
C GLY A 221 -17.25 0.86 -4.12
N LEU A 222 -16.33 1.18 -5.03
CA LEU A 222 -15.05 1.79 -4.66
C LEU A 222 -15.28 3.19 -4.08
N GLU A 223 -14.84 3.42 -2.84
CA GLU A 223 -14.97 4.70 -2.14
C GLU A 223 -13.71 5.57 -2.24
N SER A 224 -12.53 4.94 -2.35
CA SER A 224 -11.25 5.63 -2.35
C SER A 224 -10.26 4.93 -3.27
N PHE A 225 -9.71 5.67 -4.23
CA PHE A 225 -8.60 5.23 -5.05
C PHE A 225 -7.42 6.19 -4.92
N LYS A 226 -6.25 5.66 -4.57
CA LYS A 226 -5.00 6.41 -4.52
C LYS A 226 -3.94 5.74 -5.39
N LEU A 227 -3.32 6.52 -6.25
CA LEU A 227 -2.11 6.16 -6.96
C LEU A 227 -0.98 7.04 -6.45
N CYS A 228 -0.02 6.43 -5.75
CA CYS A 228 1.10 7.12 -5.13
C CYS A 228 2.38 6.83 -5.90
N SER A 229 3.08 7.85 -6.40
CA SER A 229 4.39 7.64 -7.00
C SER A 229 5.41 7.13 -5.98
N SER A 230 6.18 6.12 -6.37
CA SER A 230 7.46 5.84 -5.70
C SER A 230 8.46 6.90 -6.14
N ASN A 231 9.05 7.63 -5.19
CA ASN A 231 10.12 8.59 -5.45
C ASN A 231 11.47 7.91 -5.76
N ASP A 232 11.47 6.63 -6.16
CA ASP A 232 12.70 5.90 -6.44
C ASP A 232 13.28 6.32 -7.80
N PRO A 233 14.43 7.03 -7.83
CA PRO A 233 15.06 7.47 -9.08
C PRO A 233 15.59 6.30 -9.93
N GLY A 234 15.54 5.06 -9.43
CA GLY A 234 15.99 3.86 -10.13
C GLY A 234 14.96 3.20 -11.06
N ILE A 235 13.71 3.68 -11.13
CA ILE A 235 12.68 3.06 -11.97
C ILE A 235 13.02 3.29 -13.45
N ASN A 236 13.27 2.19 -14.18
CA ASN A 236 13.62 2.21 -15.60
C ASN A 236 12.44 2.66 -16.48
N GLN A 237 12.73 3.42 -17.54
CA GLN A 237 11.74 3.98 -18.46
C GLN A 237 10.79 2.92 -19.06
N SER A 238 11.28 1.70 -19.30
CA SER A 238 10.49 0.59 -19.86
C SER A 238 9.33 0.14 -18.97
N ILE A 239 9.33 0.50 -17.68
CA ILE A 239 8.22 0.23 -16.77
C ILE A 239 7.03 1.12 -17.10
N PHE A 240 7.27 2.34 -17.60
CA PHE A 240 6.21 3.29 -17.91
C PHE A 240 5.39 2.87 -19.14
N ASP A 241 6.02 2.30 -20.18
CA ASP A 241 5.32 1.80 -21.36
C ASP A 241 4.28 0.72 -21.02
N TYR A 242 4.55 -0.10 -19.99
CA TYR A 242 3.62 -1.13 -19.51
C TYR A 242 2.39 -0.52 -18.81
N ILE A 243 2.58 0.59 -18.11
CA ILE A 243 1.54 1.27 -17.32
C ILE A 243 0.66 2.15 -18.22
N GLU A 244 1.20 2.63 -19.34
CA GLU A 244 0.58 3.63 -20.20
C GLU A 244 -0.80 3.22 -20.75
N ALA A 245 -0.99 1.95 -21.13
CA ALA A 245 -2.25 1.45 -21.70
C ALA A 245 -3.40 1.37 -20.67
N THR A 246 -3.09 1.34 -19.38
CA THR A 246 -4.07 1.12 -18.31
C THR A 246 -4.84 2.38 -17.91
N ALA A 247 -4.25 3.57 -18.09
CA ALA A 247 -4.85 4.83 -17.68
C ALA A 247 -6.15 5.13 -18.43
N ALA A 248 -6.15 4.99 -19.77
CA ALA A 248 -7.34 5.24 -20.58
C ALA A 248 -8.50 4.31 -20.19
N GLN A 249 -8.23 3.00 -20.01
CA GLN A 249 -9.23 2.04 -19.57
C GLN A 249 -9.75 2.34 -18.16
N PHE A 250 -8.89 2.83 -17.25
CA PHE A 250 -9.32 3.25 -15.93
C PHE A 250 -10.32 4.39 -16.01
N TYR A 251 -10.01 5.47 -16.75
CA TYR A 251 -10.93 6.60 -16.88
C TYR A 251 -12.18 6.25 -17.69
N ASP A 252 -12.03 5.62 -18.85
CA ASP A 252 -13.14 5.43 -19.80
C ASP A 252 -14.07 4.29 -19.39
N GLU A 253 -13.58 3.28 -18.67
CA GLU A 253 -14.36 2.08 -18.33
C GLU A 253 -14.47 1.85 -16.82
N ALA A 254 -13.36 1.83 -16.08
CA ALA A 254 -13.39 1.45 -14.67
C ALA A 254 -14.08 2.49 -13.78
N LEU A 255 -13.81 3.78 -14.01
CA LEU A 255 -14.34 4.88 -13.21
C LEU A 255 -15.86 5.01 -13.34
N ASP A 256 -16.41 4.64 -14.50
CA ASP A 256 -17.85 4.63 -14.77
C ASP A 256 -18.63 3.65 -13.86
N ASN A 257 -17.99 2.61 -13.30
CA ASN A 257 -18.63 1.73 -12.32
C ASN A 257 -18.64 2.31 -10.89
N HIS A 258 -17.92 3.40 -10.66
CA HIS A 258 -17.65 3.91 -9.32
C HIS A 258 -18.12 5.35 -9.11
N TYR A 259 -18.69 6.01 -10.12
CA TYR A 259 -19.05 7.44 -10.05
C TYR A 259 -20.01 7.78 -8.89
N SER A 260 -20.87 6.84 -8.47
CA SER A 260 -21.86 7.04 -7.41
C SER A 260 -21.26 6.86 -6.01
N THR A 261 -20.13 6.18 -5.89
CA THR A 261 -19.55 5.73 -4.62
C THR A 261 -18.19 6.32 -4.33
N LEU A 262 -17.42 6.70 -5.35
CA LEU A 262 -16.09 7.25 -5.22
C LEU A 262 -16.13 8.61 -4.51
N GLN A 263 -15.49 8.68 -3.35
CA GLN A 263 -15.38 9.88 -2.51
C GLN A 263 -13.98 10.50 -2.58
N LEU A 264 -12.96 9.69 -2.87
CA LEU A 264 -11.58 10.13 -2.95
C LEU A 264 -10.94 9.55 -4.21
N LEU A 265 -10.44 10.44 -5.07
CA LEU A 265 -9.54 10.11 -6.17
C LEU A 265 -8.26 10.93 -5.98
N ASP A 266 -7.13 10.27 -5.77
CA ASP A 266 -5.84 10.93 -5.51
C ASP A 266 -4.73 10.28 -6.33
N LEU A 267 -4.38 10.91 -7.44
CA LEU A 267 -3.37 10.46 -8.39
C LEU A 267 -2.14 11.36 -8.25
N ASN A 268 -1.30 11.04 -7.27
CA ASN A 268 -0.12 11.80 -6.91
C ASN A 268 1.13 11.16 -7.55
N LEU A 269 1.48 11.65 -8.73
CA LEU A 269 2.60 11.15 -9.54
C LEU A 269 3.77 12.12 -9.51
N ALA A 270 5.00 11.59 -9.45
CA ALA A 270 6.23 12.39 -9.44
C ALA A 270 6.63 12.91 -10.83
N PHE A 271 6.03 12.37 -11.88
CA PHE A 271 6.28 12.71 -13.28
C PHE A 271 4.98 12.77 -14.07
N GLU A 272 5.02 13.43 -15.22
CA GLU A 272 3.91 13.55 -16.15
C GLU A 272 3.64 12.22 -16.86
N ASP A 273 2.40 11.74 -16.78
CA ASP A 273 1.96 10.43 -17.32
C ASP A 273 0.49 10.50 -17.79
N LYS A 274 0.01 9.49 -18.50
CA LYS A 274 -1.41 9.33 -18.90
C LYS A 274 -2.37 9.28 -17.71
N TRP A 275 -1.87 8.95 -16.53
CA TRP A 275 -2.64 8.98 -15.28
C TRP A 275 -2.86 10.41 -14.75
N CYS A 276 -2.06 11.39 -15.17
CA CYS A 276 -2.28 12.80 -14.84
C CYS A 276 -3.60 13.32 -15.43
N PHE A 277 -4.03 14.49 -14.96
CA PHE A 277 -5.22 15.14 -15.52
C PHE A 277 -5.09 15.29 -17.04
N ARG A 278 -6.18 15.04 -17.76
CA ARG A 278 -6.33 15.40 -19.17
C ARG A 278 -7.71 15.96 -19.40
N ARG A 279 -7.84 16.91 -20.33
CA ARG A 279 -9.12 17.52 -20.67
C ARG A 279 -10.16 16.47 -21.07
N THR A 280 -9.74 15.43 -21.79
CA THR A 280 -10.57 14.31 -22.21
C THR A 280 -11.24 13.57 -21.05
N TYR A 281 -10.61 13.52 -19.86
CA TYR A 281 -11.14 12.83 -18.68
C TYR A 281 -12.09 13.70 -17.84
N THR A 282 -12.20 15.00 -18.14
CA THR A 282 -13.04 15.94 -17.37
C THR A 282 -14.50 15.50 -17.30
N SER A 283 -15.05 15.06 -18.44
CA SER A 283 -16.45 14.61 -18.52
C SER A 283 -16.70 13.37 -17.68
N THR A 284 -15.75 12.44 -17.65
CA THR A 284 -15.82 11.22 -16.83
C THR A 284 -15.70 11.55 -15.34
N ILE A 285 -14.69 12.33 -14.92
CA ILE A 285 -14.53 12.73 -13.52
C ILE A 285 -15.75 13.52 -13.03
N ALA A 286 -16.35 14.36 -13.88
CA ALA A 286 -17.57 15.10 -13.55
C ALA A 286 -18.78 14.20 -13.26
N LYS A 287 -18.78 12.92 -13.69
CA LYS A 287 -19.83 11.96 -13.31
C LYS A 287 -19.72 11.56 -11.83
N CYS A 288 -18.55 11.67 -11.19
CA CYS A 288 -18.30 11.25 -9.82
C CYS A 288 -18.95 12.19 -8.79
N LYS A 289 -20.28 12.08 -8.61
CA LYS A 289 -21.08 13.00 -7.78
C LYS A 289 -20.77 12.92 -6.28
N SER A 290 -20.21 11.80 -5.82
CA SER A 290 -19.86 11.58 -4.41
C SER A 290 -18.45 12.06 -4.06
N LEU A 291 -17.69 12.57 -5.04
CA LEU A 291 -16.30 12.95 -4.89
C LEU A 291 -16.15 14.15 -3.94
N LYS A 292 -15.39 13.95 -2.87
CA LYS A 292 -15.07 14.96 -1.84
C LYS A 292 -13.63 15.44 -1.92
N PHE A 293 -12.74 14.59 -2.42
CA PHE A 293 -11.34 14.90 -2.61
C PHE A 293 -10.89 14.47 -4.00
N LEU A 294 -10.26 15.40 -4.71
CA LEU A 294 -9.65 15.18 -6.01
C LEU A 294 -8.21 15.68 -5.97
N GLY A 295 -7.25 14.76 -5.97
CA GLY A 295 -5.84 15.02 -6.19
C GLY A 295 -5.44 14.51 -7.57
N LEU A 296 -4.89 15.38 -8.41
CA LEU A 296 -4.43 15.01 -9.76
C LEU A 296 -3.08 15.66 -10.02
N GLY A 297 -2.14 14.88 -10.55
CA GLY A 297 -0.94 15.42 -11.18
C GLY A 297 -1.29 16.25 -12.43
N LEU A 298 -0.56 17.33 -12.65
CA LEU A 298 -0.63 18.15 -13.87
C LEU A 298 0.66 18.01 -14.65
N GLY A 299 0.53 17.86 -15.97
CA GLY A 299 1.67 17.91 -16.88
C GLY A 299 2.24 19.33 -17.00
N PHE A 300 3.54 19.44 -17.32
CA PHE A 300 4.17 20.76 -17.50
C PHE A 300 3.54 21.54 -18.65
N GLY A 301 3.14 20.85 -19.73
CA GLY A 301 2.46 21.45 -20.88
C GLY A 301 1.10 22.08 -20.52
N GLN A 302 0.47 21.60 -19.46
CA GLN A 302 -0.88 22.01 -19.05
C GLN A 302 -0.90 23.28 -18.19
N LEU A 303 0.24 23.67 -17.61
CA LEU A 303 0.34 24.84 -16.76
C LEU A 303 0.26 26.17 -17.53
N GLY A 304 0.39 26.12 -18.86
CA GLY A 304 0.31 27.28 -19.75
C GLY A 304 1.53 28.20 -19.63
N GLY A 305 2.28 28.36 -20.72
CA GLY A 305 3.36 29.33 -20.83
C GLY A 305 3.55 29.83 -22.25
N PRO A 306 4.09 31.04 -22.46
CA PRO A 306 4.31 31.60 -23.80
C PRO A 306 5.32 30.78 -24.64
N THR A 307 6.09 29.90 -24.00
CA THR A 307 7.09 29.03 -24.63
C THR A 307 6.82 27.54 -24.40
N THR A 308 5.69 27.15 -23.78
CA THR A 308 5.40 25.71 -23.60
C THR A 308 5.09 25.10 -24.96
N PRO A 309 5.84 24.08 -25.41
CA PRO A 309 5.45 23.28 -26.57
C PRO A 309 4.00 22.83 -26.39
N LYS A 310 3.23 22.77 -27.49
CA LYS A 310 1.93 22.09 -27.47
C LYS A 310 2.17 20.70 -26.86
N ASP A 311 1.38 20.38 -25.85
CA ASP A 311 1.48 19.10 -25.16
C ASP A 311 1.29 17.99 -26.21
N PRO A 312 2.31 17.14 -26.47
CA PRO A 312 2.17 16.04 -27.43
C PRO A 312 1.08 15.04 -27.00
N LEU A 313 0.69 15.05 -25.71
CA LEU A 313 -0.41 14.24 -25.18
C LEU A 313 -1.79 14.87 -25.41
N GLU A 314 -1.87 16.14 -25.84
CA GLU A 314 -3.10 16.81 -26.26
C GLU A 314 -3.40 16.67 -27.76
N GLU A 315 -2.49 16.11 -28.58
CA GLU A 315 -2.66 16.06 -30.05
C GLU A 315 -3.73 15.07 -30.55
N ASP A 316 -4.34 14.26 -29.68
CA ASP A 316 -5.31 13.22 -30.04
C ASP A 316 -6.77 13.70 -30.24
N GLN A 317 -7.05 15.02 -30.32
CA GLN A 317 -8.34 15.49 -30.84
C GLN A 317 -8.22 16.61 -31.88
N PRO A 318 -8.89 16.48 -33.04
CA PRO A 318 -9.12 17.63 -33.90
C PRO A 318 -10.00 18.62 -33.13
N ASN A 319 -9.55 19.87 -33.05
CA ASN A 319 -10.40 20.99 -32.63
C ASN A 319 -11.63 21.04 -33.55
N ILE A 320 -12.71 20.33 -33.20
CA ILE A 320 -14.02 20.55 -33.81
C ILE A 320 -14.56 21.83 -33.18
N VAL A 321 -14.02 22.96 -33.64
CA VAL A 321 -14.72 24.23 -33.58
C VAL A 321 -15.93 24.05 -34.50
N ARG A 322 -17.08 23.67 -33.94
CA ARG A 322 -18.35 23.79 -34.65
C ARG A 322 -18.66 25.28 -34.73
N ASP A 323 -18.17 25.91 -35.80
CA ASP A 323 -18.65 27.21 -36.24
C ASP A 323 -20.13 27.08 -36.58
N LEU A 324 -20.98 27.40 -35.61
CA LEU A 324 -22.40 27.67 -35.80
C LEU A 324 -22.55 29.01 -36.54
N HIS A 325 -22.32 29.01 -37.85
CA HIS A 325 -22.84 30.07 -38.70
C HIS A 325 -24.26 29.71 -39.14
N PRO A 326 -25.27 30.57 -38.87
CA PRO A 326 -26.59 30.40 -39.47
C PRO A 326 -26.53 30.77 -40.96
N PRO A 327 -27.34 30.12 -41.83
CA PRO A 327 -27.41 30.49 -43.23
C PRO A 327 -28.10 31.85 -43.37
N LEU A 328 -27.36 32.85 -43.86
CA LEU A 328 -27.94 34.10 -44.35
C LEU A 328 -28.71 33.80 -45.63
N SER A 329 -30.04 33.88 -45.54
CA SER A 329 -30.95 33.83 -46.68
C SER A 329 -30.86 35.13 -47.47
N ARG A 330 -30.64 35.02 -48.79
CA ARG A 330 -31.11 35.97 -49.81
C ARG A 330 -31.62 35.17 -51.00
#